data_AF-A0A959YK64-F1
#
_entry.id   AF-A0A959YK64-F1
#
_cell.length_a   1.000
_cell.length_b   1.000
_cell.length_c   1.000
_cell.angle_alpha   90.00
_cell.angle_beta   90.00
_cell.angle_gamma   90.00
#
_symmetry.space_group_name_H-M   'P 1'
#
loop_
_entity.id
_entity.type
_entity.pdbx_description
1 polymer ?
#
loop_
_entity_poly.entity_id
_entity_poly.type
_entity_poly.pdbx_seq_one_letter_code
_entity_poly.pdbx_strand_id
1 'polypeptide(L)'
;MKRLLPSTIILSLLLLLGSCTVQQLSYTQKTYQNTQKSDETVQVQYTLPVVKPAAKTTQEQTKGGVTISVEVLSFSAHLMEEEEENVAYKIPAQDDYDVFEIRKTPYYRVSPENIRFKIRIRNREDVPLKLSEVGFALIIDGTQWSFPSTHLEEWNKGLILSGFEKEYFVDGPQLDGLVNAQVVYLFLNGVPVSYDKAGNVTEKKNFEWFFECSSTEVTKEEEVHYEYVSRPIHKERCHKCTGTGKDPQLYKCDKCAGNGAYISKIDGKTYKCSKCDGTGKIQVTCDHCKGTGVLEYPKSTLPPVDQSITWNGWKVTVSTIPKGASIKIVDPETGVYTAAPYNTPVITPWYYTGTDKRPIIIEYNGQTAKILPYHEGAPSARVVVDFSSGTPVVTRGELVAE
;
A
#
# COMPACT_ATOMS: atom_id res chain seq x y z
N MET A 1 84.50 31.93 -24.30
CA MET A 1 84.31 31.91 -22.83
C MET A 1 83.48 30.68 -22.49
N LYS A 2 84.13 29.57 -22.12
CA LYS A 2 84.31 29.12 -20.72
C LYS A 2 83.00 29.07 -19.91
N ARG A 3 82.48 27.83 -19.84
CA ARG A 3 82.17 27.06 -18.61
C ARG A 3 80.77 27.20 -17.95
N LEU A 4 80.22 25.99 -17.74
CA LEU A 4 79.50 25.46 -16.56
C LEU A 4 77.96 25.45 -16.58
N LEU A 5 77.45 24.26 -16.92
CA LEU A 5 76.26 23.64 -16.30
C LEU A 5 76.50 23.41 -14.80
N PRO A 6 75.44 23.48 -13.98
CA PRO A 6 75.08 22.36 -13.10
C PRO A 6 73.57 22.06 -13.22
N SER A 7 73.16 20.83 -13.51
CA SER A 7 73.04 19.72 -12.56
C SER A 7 72.23 20.09 -11.31
N THR A 8 70.89 20.04 -11.41
CA THR A 8 69.95 19.93 -10.28
C THR A 8 68.64 19.29 -10.76
N ILE A 9 68.76 18.07 -11.28
CA ILE A 9 67.67 17.09 -11.29
C ILE A 9 68.13 16.02 -10.32
N ILE A 10 67.72 16.13 -9.05
CA ILE A 10 67.71 15.09 -8.02
C ILE A 10 67.03 15.75 -6.81
N LEU A 11 66.13 15.01 -6.16
CA LEU A 11 65.53 15.28 -4.84
C LEU A 11 64.16 15.97 -4.74
N SER A 12 63.17 15.47 -5.51
CA SER A 12 61.75 15.47 -5.08
C SER A 12 61.11 14.07 -5.16
N LEU A 13 61.94 13.03 -5.06
CA LEU A 13 61.53 11.62 -4.97
C LEU A 13 61.85 11.09 -3.56
N LEU A 14 61.46 11.85 -2.54
CA LEU A 14 61.52 11.46 -1.13
C LEU A 14 60.08 11.49 -0.59
N LEU A 15 59.65 10.34 -0.05
CA LEU A 15 58.43 10.12 0.74
C LEU A 15 57.11 9.86 -0.03
N LEU A 16 57.12 8.89 -0.95
CA LEU A 16 56.04 7.89 -1.03
C LEU A 16 56.52 6.59 -0.35
N LEU A 17 57.02 6.71 0.88
CA LEU A 17 56.86 5.59 1.80
C LEU A 17 55.36 5.52 2.03
N GLY A 18 54.70 4.65 1.27
CA GLY A 18 53.31 4.30 1.49
C GLY A 18 53.19 3.75 2.91
N SER A 19 52.97 4.63 3.87
CA SER A 19 52.40 4.29 5.14
C SER A 19 51.13 3.53 4.80
N CYS A 20 51.16 2.20 4.95
CA CYS A 20 49.98 1.37 5.01
C CYS A 20 49.20 1.83 6.25
N THR A 21 48.58 3.01 6.17
CA THR A 21 47.69 3.51 7.20
C THR A 21 46.54 2.55 7.27
N VAL A 22 46.34 1.95 8.43
CA VAL A 22 45.20 1.09 8.73
C VAL A 22 43.95 1.88 8.36
N GLN A 23 43.32 1.53 7.25
CA GLN A 23 42.08 2.18 6.84
C GLN A 23 40.97 1.60 7.70
N GLN A 24 40.54 2.37 8.71
CA GLN A 24 39.42 2.00 9.56
C GLN A 24 38.14 1.94 8.74
N LEU A 25 37.32 0.93 9.03
CA LEU A 25 36.01 0.69 8.45
C LEU A 25 34.97 0.76 9.57
N SER A 26 33.80 1.27 9.25
CA SER A 26 32.63 1.24 10.12
C SER A 26 31.42 0.92 9.26
N TYR A 27 30.62 -0.03 9.71
CA TYR A 27 29.40 -0.47 9.05
C TYR A 27 28.31 -0.64 10.11
N THR A 28 27.10 -0.15 9.84
CA THR A 28 25.98 -0.27 10.78
C THR A 28 24.90 -1.12 10.15
N GLN A 29 24.70 -2.31 10.71
CA GLN A 29 23.61 -3.20 10.38
C GLN A 29 22.37 -2.74 11.14
N LYS A 30 21.21 -2.71 10.47
CA LYS A 30 19.91 -2.38 11.08
C LYS A 30 18.92 -3.48 10.78
N THR A 31 18.25 -3.99 11.80
CA THR A 31 17.04 -4.80 11.67
C THR A 31 15.85 -3.89 11.95
N TYR A 32 14.75 -4.11 11.23
CA TYR A 32 13.56 -3.28 11.30
C TYR A 32 12.44 -4.03 12.01
N GLN A 33 11.62 -3.30 12.77
CA GLN A 33 10.45 -3.87 13.44
C GLN A 33 9.44 -4.36 12.41
N ASN A 34 8.79 -5.49 12.70
CA ASN A 34 7.63 -5.92 11.93
C ASN A 34 6.43 -5.06 12.34
N THR A 35 6.02 -4.13 11.47
CA THR A 35 4.87 -3.25 11.70
C THR A 35 3.57 -3.79 11.11
N GLN A 36 3.57 -5.01 10.57
CA GLN A 36 2.38 -5.62 10.00
C GLN A 36 1.37 -5.93 11.12
N LYS A 37 0.15 -5.44 10.94
CA LYS A 37 -0.98 -5.73 11.82
C LYS A 37 -1.47 -7.15 11.55
N SER A 38 -1.91 -7.82 12.61
CA SER A 38 -2.72 -9.02 12.50
C SER A 38 -4.17 -8.64 12.22
N ASP A 39 -4.91 -9.57 11.62
CA ASP A 39 -6.35 -9.47 11.49
C ASP A 39 -7.00 -9.25 12.87
N GLU A 40 -8.09 -8.49 12.87
CA GLU A 40 -8.82 -8.13 14.10
C GLU A 40 -10.31 -8.45 13.96
N THR A 41 -10.90 -8.99 15.03
CA THR A 41 -12.34 -9.23 15.08
C THR A 41 -13.08 -7.94 15.38
N VAL A 42 -14.13 -7.66 14.61
CA VAL A 42 -15.00 -6.50 14.76
C VAL A 42 -16.47 -6.92 14.86
N GLN A 43 -17.27 -6.14 15.57
CA GLN A 43 -18.72 -6.31 15.58
C GLN A 43 -19.34 -5.42 14.49
N VAL A 44 -19.94 -6.05 13.49
CA VAL A 44 -20.67 -5.36 12.43
C VAL A 44 -22.15 -5.42 12.74
N GLN A 45 -22.79 -4.25 12.78
CA GLN A 45 -24.21 -4.10 13.05
C GLN A 45 -24.94 -3.66 11.79
N TYR A 46 -26.08 -4.28 11.51
CA TYR A 46 -26.97 -3.85 10.44
C TYR A 46 -28.43 -4.06 10.82
N THR A 47 -29.32 -3.32 10.16
CA THR A 47 -30.76 -3.39 10.39
C THR A 47 -31.41 -4.14 9.23
N LEU A 48 -32.11 -5.24 9.55
CA LEU A 48 -32.88 -6.01 8.57
C LEU A 48 -34.38 -5.66 8.70
N PRO A 49 -34.98 -5.04 7.67
CA PRO A 49 -36.41 -4.79 7.65
C PRO A 49 -37.19 -6.09 7.54
N VAL A 50 -38.34 -6.14 8.20
CA VAL A 50 -39.27 -7.26 8.19
C VAL A 50 -40.64 -6.72 7.88
N VAL A 51 -41.19 -7.09 6.72
CA VAL A 51 -42.52 -6.69 6.30
C VAL A 51 -43.38 -7.93 6.19
N LYS A 52 -44.45 -8.00 6.98
CA LYS A 52 -45.35 -9.15 7.04
C LYS A 52 -46.79 -8.73 6.79
N PRO A 53 -47.63 -9.56 6.16
CA PRO A 53 -49.06 -9.29 6.08
C PRO A 53 -49.64 -9.13 7.49
N ALA A 54 -50.45 -8.08 7.70
CA ALA A 54 -51.17 -7.90 8.96
C ALA A 54 -52.14 -9.07 9.20
N ALA A 55 -52.45 -9.38 10.46
CA ALA A 55 -53.18 -10.61 10.84
C ALA A 55 -54.54 -10.84 10.13
N LYS A 56 -55.18 -9.78 9.62
CA LYS A 56 -56.46 -9.85 8.90
C LYS A 56 -56.34 -9.73 7.37
N THR A 57 -55.15 -9.45 6.85
CA THR A 57 -54.91 -9.27 5.42
C THR A 57 -54.70 -10.62 4.76
N THR A 58 -55.58 -11.00 3.83
CA THR A 58 -55.29 -12.11 2.92
C THR A 58 -54.43 -11.61 1.77
N GLN A 59 -53.27 -12.25 1.56
CA GLN A 59 -52.36 -11.88 0.46
C GLN A 59 -52.98 -12.12 -0.91
N GLU A 60 -53.84 -13.13 -1.03
CA GLU A 60 -54.67 -13.37 -2.22
C GLU A 60 -56.12 -12.94 -1.95
N GLN A 61 -56.70 -12.20 -2.90
CA GLN A 61 -58.09 -11.80 -2.89
C GLN A 61 -58.72 -12.13 -4.24
N THR A 62 -59.89 -12.75 -4.23
CA THR A 62 -60.71 -12.97 -5.43
C THR A 62 -62.00 -12.19 -5.29
N LYS A 63 -62.29 -11.33 -6.27
CA LYS A 63 -63.51 -10.54 -6.36
C LYS A 63 -63.99 -10.62 -7.82
N GLY A 64 -65.22 -11.07 -8.04
CA GLY A 64 -65.71 -11.42 -9.39
C GLY A 64 -64.80 -12.45 -10.07
N GLY A 65 -64.53 -12.29 -11.36
CA GLY A 65 -63.59 -13.13 -12.11
C GLY A 65 -62.12 -12.70 -12.01
N VAL A 66 -61.74 -11.81 -11.09
CA VAL A 66 -60.33 -11.39 -10.94
C VAL A 66 -59.77 -11.84 -9.61
N THR A 67 -58.61 -12.49 -9.66
CA THR A 67 -57.81 -12.87 -8.49
C THR A 67 -56.52 -12.05 -8.49
N ILE A 68 -56.22 -11.38 -7.38
CA ILE A 68 -54.97 -10.63 -7.20
C ILE A 68 -54.25 -11.15 -5.96
N SER A 69 -52.97 -11.47 -6.09
CA SER A 69 -52.09 -11.78 -4.98
C SER A 69 -50.95 -10.78 -4.87
N VAL A 70 -50.59 -10.42 -3.63
CA VAL A 70 -49.50 -9.49 -3.32
C VAL A 70 -48.53 -10.14 -2.34
N GLU A 71 -47.28 -10.22 -2.76
CA GLU A 71 -46.16 -10.76 -2.01
C GLU A 71 -45.11 -9.66 -1.82
N VAL A 72 -44.57 -9.51 -0.61
CA VAL A 72 -43.43 -8.62 -0.37
C VAL A 72 -42.17 -9.44 -0.58
N LEU A 73 -41.25 -8.96 -1.40
CA LEU A 73 -39.95 -9.61 -1.53
C LEU A 73 -39.19 -9.48 -0.22
N SER A 74 -38.69 -10.61 0.28
CA SER A 74 -37.91 -10.66 1.51
C SER A 74 -36.58 -9.92 1.37
N PHE A 75 -36.17 -9.26 2.44
CA PHE A 75 -34.84 -8.67 2.54
C PHE A 75 -33.81 -9.72 2.94
N SER A 76 -32.64 -9.65 2.31
CA SER A 76 -31.46 -10.44 2.66
C SER A 76 -30.26 -9.50 2.85
N ALA A 77 -29.41 -9.82 3.82
CA ALA A 77 -28.15 -9.13 4.02
C ALA A 77 -27.01 -9.95 3.40
N HIS A 78 -26.13 -9.27 2.68
CA HIS A 78 -24.96 -9.87 2.05
C HIS A 78 -23.70 -9.22 2.62
N LEU A 79 -22.74 -10.06 3.04
CA LEU A 79 -21.43 -9.59 3.47
C LEU A 79 -20.67 -9.03 2.26
N MET A 80 -20.15 -7.83 2.42
CA MET A 80 -19.36 -7.07 1.46
C MET A 80 -18.09 -6.59 2.18
N GLU A 81 -17.10 -6.18 1.40
CA GLU A 81 -15.84 -5.63 1.92
C GLU A 81 -15.60 -4.26 1.29
N GLU A 82 -15.19 -3.31 2.12
CA GLU A 82 -14.66 -2.01 1.67
C GLU A 82 -13.15 -2.02 1.83
N GLU A 83 -12.42 -1.69 0.76
CA GLU A 83 -10.96 -1.66 0.76
C GLU A 83 -10.44 -0.22 0.94
N GLU A 84 -9.59 -0.03 1.95
CA GLU A 84 -8.84 1.20 2.16
C GLU A 84 -7.34 0.93 1.99
N GLU A 85 -6.67 1.73 1.17
CA GLU A 85 -5.25 1.58 0.90
C GLU A 85 -4.46 2.73 1.51
N ASN A 86 -3.47 2.39 2.35
CA ASN A 86 -2.58 3.34 3.00
C ASN A 86 -1.12 2.94 2.80
N VAL A 87 -0.25 3.95 2.72
CA VAL A 87 1.20 3.72 2.58
C VAL A 87 1.76 3.31 3.93
N ALA A 88 2.34 2.11 4.02
CA ALA A 88 2.85 1.58 5.27
C ALA A 88 4.30 2.03 5.51
N TYR A 89 5.24 1.57 4.68
CA TYR A 89 6.67 1.82 4.87
C TYR A 89 7.51 1.57 3.61
N LYS A 90 8.72 2.13 3.60
CA LYS A 90 9.75 1.89 2.57
C LYS A 90 10.44 0.56 2.78
N ILE A 91 10.73 -0.17 1.70
CA ILE A 91 11.55 -1.40 1.77
C ILE A 91 13.04 -1.02 1.82
N PRO A 92 13.79 -1.33 2.89
CA PRO A 92 15.19 -0.92 3.02
C PRO A 92 16.11 -1.43 1.91
N ALA A 93 15.82 -2.60 1.35
CA ALA A 93 16.62 -3.23 0.29
C ALA A 93 16.15 -2.88 -1.14
N GLN A 94 15.04 -2.14 -1.29
CA GLN A 94 14.45 -1.80 -2.59
C GLN A 94 14.03 -0.33 -2.59
N ASP A 95 14.93 0.56 -3.01
CA ASP A 95 14.71 2.00 -2.97
C ASP A 95 13.57 2.50 -3.87
N ASP A 96 13.13 1.70 -4.83
CA ASP A 96 12.08 2.02 -5.81
C ASP A 96 10.70 1.43 -5.45
N TYR A 97 10.55 0.84 -4.27
CA TYR A 97 9.32 0.18 -3.84
C TYR A 97 8.87 0.62 -2.45
N ASP A 98 7.56 0.76 -2.30
CA ASP A 98 6.87 0.97 -1.05
C ASP A 98 5.94 -0.20 -0.75
N VAL A 99 5.71 -0.44 0.54
CA VAL A 99 4.69 -1.37 1.01
C VAL A 99 3.42 -0.59 1.33
N PHE A 100 2.30 -1.08 0.81
CA PHE A 100 0.96 -0.56 1.05
C PHE A 100 0.21 -1.51 1.97
N GLU A 101 -0.42 -0.96 3.01
CA GLU A 101 -1.41 -1.64 3.86
C GLU A 101 -2.78 -1.51 3.18
N ILE A 102 -3.36 -2.65 2.80
CA ILE A 102 -4.73 -2.75 2.31
C ILE A 102 -5.57 -3.28 3.46
N ARG A 103 -6.48 -2.46 3.96
CA ARG A 103 -7.41 -2.80 5.03
C ARG A 103 -8.77 -3.13 4.42
N LYS A 104 -9.26 -4.35 4.63
CA LYS A 104 -10.56 -4.81 4.14
C LYS A 104 -11.55 -4.82 5.30
N THR A 105 -12.48 -3.88 5.29
CA THR A 105 -13.47 -3.70 6.36
C THR A 105 -14.79 -4.36 5.95
N PRO A 106 -15.25 -5.39 6.68
CA PRO A 106 -16.52 -6.06 6.36
C PRO A 106 -17.71 -5.15 6.67
N TYR A 107 -18.72 -5.17 5.80
CA TYR A 107 -20.01 -4.53 6.04
C TYR A 107 -21.14 -5.35 5.40
N TYR A 108 -22.36 -5.18 5.88
CA TYR A 108 -23.52 -5.87 5.32
C TYR A 108 -24.35 -4.93 4.46
N ARG A 109 -24.60 -5.33 3.20
CA ARG A 109 -25.54 -4.64 2.30
C ARG A 109 -26.87 -5.38 2.29
N VAL A 110 -27.95 -4.70 2.66
CA VAL A 110 -29.31 -5.25 2.60
C VAL A 110 -29.88 -5.07 1.20
N SER A 111 -30.45 -6.16 0.65
CA SER A 111 -31.09 -6.21 -0.66
C SER A 111 -32.49 -6.82 -0.54
N PRO A 112 -33.50 -6.31 -1.25
CA PRO A 112 -33.45 -5.12 -2.09
C PRO A 112 -33.31 -3.80 -1.28
N GLU A 113 -32.81 -2.74 -1.93
CA GLU A 113 -32.64 -1.41 -1.32
C GLU A 113 -33.95 -0.62 -1.15
N ASN A 114 -35.01 -1.07 -1.83
CA ASN A 114 -36.37 -0.56 -1.71
C ASN A 114 -37.29 -1.70 -1.30
N ILE A 115 -38.38 -1.40 -0.59
CA ILE A 115 -39.46 -2.39 -0.46
C ILE A 115 -40.02 -2.70 -1.85
N ARG A 116 -40.07 -3.98 -2.21
CA ARG A 116 -40.56 -4.43 -3.51
C ARG A 116 -41.75 -5.36 -3.32
N PHE A 117 -42.85 -5.03 -3.97
CA PHE A 117 -44.04 -5.87 -4.05
C PHE A 117 -44.06 -6.63 -5.37
N LYS A 118 -44.31 -7.93 -5.29
CA LYS A 118 -44.67 -8.77 -6.41
C LYS A 118 -46.18 -8.91 -6.44
N ILE A 119 -46.83 -8.33 -7.45
CA ILE A 119 -48.28 -8.35 -7.63
C ILE A 119 -48.60 -9.31 -8.79
N ARG A 120 -49.38 -10.35 -8.54
CA ARG A 120 -49.87 -11.25 -9.59
C ARG A 120 -51.36 -11.01 -9.79
N ILE A 121 -51.77 -10.79 -11.03
CA ILE A 121 -53.18 -10.58 -11.38
C ILE A 121 -53.57 -11.67 -12.37
N ARG A 122 -54.56 -12.48 -11.99
CA ARG A 122 -55.15 -13.51 -12.81
C ARG A 122 -56.55 -13.12 -13.24
N ASN A 123 -56.77 -13.14 -14.55
CA ASN A 123 -58.05 -12.86 -15.16
C ASN A 123 -58.80 -14.18 -15.43
N ARG A 124 -59.97 -14.37 -14.84
CA ARG A 124 -60.87 -15.51 -15.08
C ARG A 124 -62.16 -15.10 -15.81
N GLU A 125 -62.28 -13.84 -16.22
CA GLU A 125 -63.37 -13.38 -17.09
C GLU A 125 -63.12 -13.82 -18.53
N ASP A 126 -64.17 -13.91 -19.35
CA ASP A 126 -64.10 -14.31 -20.76
C ASP A 126 -63.56 -13.21 -21.69
N VAL A 127 -63.24 -12.04 -21.14
CA VAL A 127 -62.72 -10.88 -21.89
C VAL A 127 -61.38 -10.39 -21.32
N PRO A 128 -60.52 -9.74 -22.14
CA PRO A 128 -59.26 -9.19 -21.64
C PRO A 128 -59.45 -8.10 -20.57
N LEU A 129 -58.72 -8.22 -19.46
CA LEU A 129 -58.68 -7.24 -18.37
C LEU A 129 -57.70 -6.11 -18.74
N LYS A 130 -58.21 -4.88 -18.75
CA LYS A 130 -57.42 -3.65 -18.99
C LYS A 130 -57.15 -2.95 -17.66
N LEU A 131 -55.90 -2.61 -17.39
CA LEU A 131 -55.48 -1.93 -16.15
C LEU A 131 -55.35 -0.41 -16.28
N SER A 132 -55.60 0.16 -17.46
CA SER A 132 -55.39 1.58 -17.78
C SER A 132 -56.19 2.58 -16.93
N GLU A 133 -57.23 2.12 -16.22
CA GLU A 133 -58.06 2.95 -15.34
C GLU A 133 -57.95 2.54 -13.86
N VAL A 134 -57.05 1.62 -13.52
CA VAL A 134 -56.88 1.13 -12.16
C VAL A 134 -55.95 2.06 -11.40
N GLY A 135 -56.48 2.70 -10.36
CA GLY A 135 -55.68 3.55 -9.46
C GLY A 135 -54.77 2.69 -8.59
N PHE A 136 -53.50 3.07 -8.49
CA PHE A 136 -52.50 2.39 -7.68
C PHE A 136 -51.98 3.34 -6.59
N ALA A 137 -52.04 2.92 -5.32
CA ALA A 137 -51.50 3.70 -4.21
C ALA A 137 -50.73 2.82 -3.22
N LEU A 138 -49.56 3.31 -2.80
CA LEU A 138 -48.83 2.80 -1.64
C LEU A 138 -48.84 3.91 -0.59
N ILE A 139 -49.27 3.59 0.62
CA ILE A 139 -49.35 4.53 1.74
C ILE A 139 -48.53 3.93 2.87
N ILE A 140 -47.64 4.74 3.45
CA ILE A 140 -46.75 4.33 4.54
C ILE A 140 -47.01 5.28 5.70
N ASP A 141 -47.47 4.73 6.82
CA ASP A 141 -47.88 5.49 8.01
C ASP A 141 -48.77 6.70 7.68
N GLY A 142 -49.74 6.50 6.78
CA GLY A 142 -50.70 7.53 6.37
C GLY A 142 -50.18 8.51 5.30
N THR A 143 -48.91 8.43 4.88
CA THR A 143 -48.35 9.24 3.79
C THR A 143 -48.36 8.47 2.48
N GLN A 144 -49.00 9.02 1.45
CA GLN A 144 -49.02 8.40 0.12
C GLN A 144 -47.64 8.55 -0.55
N TRP A 145 -47.06 7.43 -0.95
CA TRP A 145 -45.84 7.36 -1.75
C TRP A 145 -46.15 7.62 -3.22
N SER A 146 -45.32 8.43 -3.86
CA SER A 146 -45.42 8.72 -5.29
C SER A 146 -44.49 7.79 -6.05
N PHE A 147 -45.03 7.09 -7.04
CA PHE A 147 -44.25 6.20 -7.89
C PHE A 147 -43.51 6.98 -8.98
N PRO A 148 -42.32 6.50 -9.38
CA PRO A 148 -41.72 6.93 -10.64
C PRO A 148 -42.69 6.72 -11.81
N SER A 149 -42.78 7.68 -12.72
CA SER A 149 -43.72 7.64 -13.85
C SER A 149 -43.55 6.39 -14.72
N THR A 150 -42.33 5.90 -14.85
CA THR A 150 -41.98 4.69 -15.60
C THR A 150 -42.71 3.45 -15.10
N HIS A 151 -42.92 3.32 -13.79
CA HIS A 151 -43.60 2.15 -13.21
C HIS A 151 -45.11 2.20 -13.48
N LEU A 152 -45.68 3.41 -13.45
CA LEU A 152 -47.10 3.63 -13.76
C LEU A 152 -47.40 3.42 -15.25
N GLU A 153 -46.45 3.72 -16.14
CA GLU A 153 -46.63 3.49 -17.58
C GLU A 153 -46.79 2.01 -17.94
N GLU A 154 -45.97 1.13 -17.36
CA GLU A 154 -46.08 -0.31 -17.61
C GLU A 154 -47.42 -0.86 -17.08
N TRP A 155 -47.81 -0.41 -15.89
CA TRP A 155 -49.11 -0.74 -15.29
C TRP A 155 -50.28 -0.28 -16.17
N ASN A 156 -50.26 0.98 -16.63
CA ASN A 156 -51.33 1.57 -17.44
C ASN A 156 -51.46 0.91 -18.83
N LYS A 157 -50.36 0.36 -19.36
CA LYS A 157 -50.35 -0.43 -20.61
C LYS A 157 -50.72 -1.90 -20.35
N GLY A 158 -50.98 -2.29 -19.10
CA GLY A 158 -51.30 -3.65 -18.68
C GLY A 158 -52.59 -4.18 -19.31
N LEU A 159 -52.45 -5.25 -20.11
CA LEU A 159 -53.54 -6.06 -20.64
C LEU A 159 -53.31 -7.52 -20.23
N ILE A 160 -54.32 -8.14 -19.62
CA ILE A 160 -54.26 -9.54 -19.18
C ILE A 160 -55.36 -10.31 -19.89
N LEU A 161 -54.96 -11.23 -20.77
CA LEU A 161 -55.90 -12.06 -21.54
C LEU A 161 -56.72 -12.98 -20.63
N SER A 162 -57.91 -13.37 -21.10
CA SER A 162 -58.78 -14.31 -20.39
C SER A 162 -58.06 -15.62 -20.05
N GLY A 163 -58.16 -16.05 -18.80
CA GLY A 163 -57.52 -17.26 -18.28
C GLY A 163 -56.04 -17.12 -17.91
N PHE A 164 -55.39 -16.02 -18.32
CA PHE A 164 -53.96 -15.79 -18.07
C PHE A 164 -53.71 -15.04 -16.77
N GLU A 165 -52.46 -15.12 -16.32
CA GLU A 165 -51.92 -14.37 -15.20
C GLU A 165 -50.76 -13.50 -15.69
N LYS A 166 -50.60 -12.32 -15.07
CA LYS A 166 -49.45 -11.46 -15.28
C LYS A 166 -48.87 -11.00 -13.94
N GLU A 167 -47.55 -10.99 -13.85
CA GLU A 167 -46.80 -10.51 -12.69
C GLU A 167 -46.32 -9.07 -12.93
N TYR A 168 -46.36 -8.26 -11.88
CA TYR A 168 -45.84 -6.89 -11.84
C TYR A 168 -44.94 -6.73 -10.61
N PHE A 169 -43.86 -5.97 -10.75
CA PHE A 169 -43.02 -5.57 -9.64
C PHE A 169 -43.20 -4.09 -9.37
N VAL A 170 -43.44 -3.74 -8.12
CA VAL A 170 -43.59 -2.36 -7.68
C VAL A 170 -42.56 -2.06 -6.62
N ASP A 171 -41.69 -1.09 -6.91
CA ASP A 171 -40.79 -0.50 -5.93
C ASP A 171 -41.50 0.60 -5.14
N GLY A 172 -41.43 0.47 -3.81
CA GLY A 172 -41.74 1.54 -2.86
C GLY A 172 -40.52 2.38 -2.52
N PRO A 173 -40.49 3.05 -1.34
CA PRO A 173 -39.35 3.85 -0.94
C PRO A 173 -38.14 3.00 -0.55
N GLN A 174 -37.01 3.68 -0.43
CA GLN A 174 -35.76 3.15 0.12
C GLN A 174 -35.92 2.71 1.58
N LEU A 175 -35.07 1.76 1.99
CA LEU A 175 -35.08 1.19 3.35
C LEU A 175 -34.99 2.24 4.46
N ASP A 176 -34.23 3.30 4.25
CA ASP A 176 -34.09 4.40 5.23
C ASP A 176 -35.44 5.08 5.52
N GLY A 177 -36.33 5.09 4.54
CA GLY A 177 -37.71 5.58 4.70
C GLY A 177 -38.64 4.62 5.45
N LEU A 178 -38.20 3.38 5.72
CA LEU A 178 -38.97 2.33 6.39
C LEU A 178 -38.54 2.07 7.83
N VAL A 179 -37.40 2.61 8.27
CA VAL A 179 -36.80 2.31 9.60
C VAL A 179 -37.79 2.50 10.76
N ASN A 180 -38.68 3.48 10.64
CA ASN A 180 -39.71 3.79 11.63
C ASN A 180 -41.14 3.48 11.17
N ALA A 181 -41.29 2.91 9.98
CA ALA A 181 -42.60 2.61 9.43
C ALA A 181 -43.25 1.48 10.22
N GLN A 182 -44.51 1.67 10.63
CA GLN A 182 -45.28 0.62 11.33
C GLN A 182 -46.23 -0.10 10.38
N VAL A 183 -46.85 0.65 9.47
CA VAL A 183 -47.90 0.14 8.59
C VAL A 183 -47.61 0.55 7.15
N VAL A 184 -47.62 -0.45 6.27
CA VAL A 184 -47.59 -0.26 4.84
C VAL A 184 -48.93 -0.72 4.26
N TYR A 185 -49.59 0.16 3.51
CA TYR A 185 -50.89 -0.05 2.91
C TYR A 185 -50.78 0.02 1.39
N LEU A 186 -51.16 -1.05 0.71
CA LEU A 186 -51.19 -1.13 -0.75
C LEU A 186 -52.64 -1.23 -1.22
N PHE A 187 -53.02 -0.37 -2.16
CA PHE A 187 -54.40 -0.19 -2.59
C PHE A 187 -54.52 -0.14 -4.12
N LEU A 188 -55.43 -0.96 -4.65
CA LEU A 188 -55.88 -0.93 -6.04
C LEU A 188 -57.32 -0.44 -6.09
N ASN A 189 -57.53 0.72 -6.71
CA ASN A 189 -58.84 1.34 -6.87
C ASN A 189 -59.44 1.01 -8.23
N GLY A 190 -60.72 0.60 -8.25
CA GLY A 190 -61.50 0.55 -9.48
C GLY A 190 -61.12 -0.57 -10.44
N VAL A 191 -60.62 -1.70 -9.94
CA VAL A 191 -60.31 -2.88 -10.75
C VAL A 191 -61.60 -3.44 -11.35
N PRO A 192 -61.71 -3.56 -12.69
CA PRO A 192 -62.83 -4.27 -13.32
C PRO A 192 -62.85 -5.73 -12.89
N VAL A 193 -63.99 -6.21 -12.39
CA VAL A 193 -64.13 -7.60 -11.90
C VAL A 193 -65.24 -8.39 -12.59
N SER A 194 -66.03 -7.73 -13.43
CA SER A 194 -67.10 -8.38 -14.21
C SER A 194 -67.39 -7.58 -15.46
N TYR A 195 -67.82 -8.29 -16.51
CA TYR A 195 -68.12 -7.73 -17.82
C TYR A 195 -69.46 -8.26 -18.35
N ASP A 196 -70.11 -7.48 -19.22
CA ASP A 196 -71.22 -7.97 -20.02
C ASP A 196 -70.74 -8.76 -21.25
N LYS A 197 -71.68 -9.34 -22.00
CA LYS A 197 -71.37 -10.10 -23.23
C LYS A 197 -70.74 -9.25 -24.35
N ALA A 198 -70.85 -7.92 -24.28
CA ALA A 198 -70.23 -7.00 -25.22
C ALA A 198 -68.82 -6.56 -24.77
N GLY A 199 -68.37 -7.00 -23.58
CA GLY A 199 -67.08 -6.66 -23.01
C GLY A 199 -67.05 -5.30 -22.31
N ASN A 200 -68.21 -4.71 -21.99
CA ASN A 200 -68.29 -3.51 -21.16
C ASN A 200 -68.15 -3.89 -19.68
N VAL A 201 -67.44 -3.06 -18.92
CA VAL A 201 -67.28 -3.25 -17.47
C VAL A 201 -68.62 -3.03 -16.77
N THR A 202 -69.13 -4.06 -16.09
CA THR A 202 -70.38 -3.98 -15.31
C THR A 202 -70.13 -3.73 -13.83
N GLU A 203 -68.98 -4.18 -13.31
CA GLU A 203 -68.61 -4.03 -11.91
C GLU A 203 -67.12 -3.71 -11.75
N LYS A 204 -66.83 -2.75 -10.87
CA LYS A 204 -65.48 -2.42 -10.40
C LYS A 204 -65.39 -2.68 -8.89
N LYS A 205 -64.25 -3.18 -8.41
CA LYS A 205 -63.97 -3.39 -6.98
C LYS A 205 -62.61 -2.84 -6.61
N ASN A 206 -62.44 -2.58 -5.33
CA ASN A 206 -61.17 -2.20 -4.74
C ASN A 206 -60.49 -3.42 -4.13
N PHE A 207 -59.16 -3.45 -4.17
CA PHE A 207 -58.34 -4.46 -3.51
C PHE A 207 -57.35 -3.77 -2.60
N GLU A 208 -57.15 -4.33 -1.41
CA GLU A 208 -56.41 -3.63 -0.36
C GLU A 208 -55.62 -4.59 0.52
N TRP A 209 -54.37 -4.25 0.82
CA TRP A 209 -53.49 -5.08 1.63
C TRP A 209 -52.80 -4.21 2.68
N PHE A 210 -52.83 -4.68 3.93
CA PHE A 210 -52.11 -4.06 5.04
C PHE A 210 -50.95 -4.96 5.44
N PHE A 211 -49.78 -4.37 5.59
CA PHE A 211 -48.56 -5.00 6.04
C PHE A 211 -48.05 -4.29 7.29
N GLU A 212 -47.59 -5.08 8.25
CA GLU A 212 -46.87 -4.61 9.43
C GLU A 212 -45.39 -4.56 9.07
N CYS A 213 -44.74 -3.44 9.37
CA CYS A 213 -43.33 -3.23 9.17
C CYS A 213 -42.63 -3.16 10.53
N SER A 214 -41.53 -3.87 10.65
CA SER A 214 -40.63 -3.81 11.79
C SER A 214 -39.19 -3.95 11.32
N SER A 215 -38.25 -3.65 12.21
CA SER A 215 -36.82 -3.74 11.94
C SER A 215 -36.17 -4.62 12.98
N THR A 216 -35.25 -5.48 12.56
CA THR A 216 -34.45 -6.31 13.45
C THR A 216 -33.01 -5.88 13.36
N GLU A 217 -32.42 -5.43 14.48
CA GLU A 217 -30.99 -5.20 14.57
C GLU A 217 -30.27 -6.54 14.66
N VAL A 218 -29.28 -6.72 13.79
CA VAL A 218 -28.44 -7.92 13.74
C VAL A 218 -27.01 -7.50 13.98
N THR A 219 -26.37 -8.14 14.95
CA THR A 219 -24.94 -7.99 15.22
C THR A 219 -24.22 -9.28 14.82
N LYS A 220 -23.13 -9.15 14.07
CA LYS A 220 -22.26 -10.25 13.66
C LYS A 220 -20.82 -9.95 14.05
N GLU A 221 -20.08 -10.98 14.43
CA GLU A 221 -18.63 -10.90 14.59
C GLU A 221 -18.00 -11.26 13.23
N GLU A 222 -17.19 -10.36 12.70
CA GLU A 222 -16.50 -10.49 11.42
C GLU A 222 -15.01 -10.13 11.61
N GLU A 223 -14.18 -10.38 10.60
CA GLU A 223 -12.76 -10.06 10.64
C GLU A 223 -12.42 -8.89 9.70
N VAL A 224 -11.65 -7.93 10.19
CA VAL A 224 -10.95 -6.95 9.35
C VAL A 224 -9.63 -7.58 8.95
N HIS A 225 -9.42 -7.71 7.64
CA HIS A 225 -8.20 -8.29 7.09
C HIS A 225 -7.19 -7.21 6.71
N TYR A 226 -5.92 -7.44 7.05
CA TYR A 226 -4.81 -6.58 6.67
C TYR A 226 -3.88 -7.29 5.68
N GLU A 227 -3.71 -6.71 4.50
CA GLU A 227 -2.81 -7.22 3.46
C GLU A 227 -1.68 -6.20 3.19
N TYR A 228 -0.44 -6.68 3.05
CA TYR A 228 0.73 -5.84 2.80
C TYR A 228 1.33 -6.15 1.44
N VAL A 229 1.15 -5.23 0.48
CA VAL A 229 1.56 -5.41 -0.91
C VAL A 229 2.68 -4.45 -1.27
N SER A 230 3.77 -4.98 -1.83
CA SER A 230 4.88 -4.17 -2.34
C SER A 230 4.58 -3.65 -3.74
N ARG A 231 4.68 -2.34 -3.96
CA ARG A 231 4.43 -1.70 -5.26
C ARG A 231 5.51 -0.66 -5.59
N PRO A 232 5.82 -0.46 -6.88
CA PRO A 232 6.82 0.53 -7.28
C PRO A 232 6.34 1.95 -6.95
N ILE A 233 7.25 2.80 -6.50
CA ILE A 233 6.96 4.22 -6.26
C ILE A 233 6.81 4.97 -7.59
N HIS A 234 5.85 5.90 -7.63
CA HIS A 234 5.71 6.77 -8.78
C HIS A 234 6.81 7.84 -8.75
N LYS A 235 7.57 7.92 -9.85
CA LYS A 235 8.61 8.93 -10.04
C LYS A 235 8.25 9.87 -11.18
N GLU A 236 8.28 11.17 -10.90
CA GLU A 236 8.09 12.20 -11.92
C GLU A 236 9.24 13.22 -11.90
N ARG A 237 9.47 13.87 -13.03
CA ARG A 237 10.43 14.99 -13.08
C ARG A 237 9.89 16.15 -12.25
N CYS A 238 10.73 16.70 -11.39
CA CYS A 238 10.37 17.87 -10.61
C CYS A 238 10.06 19.04 -11.54
N HIS A 239 8.80 19.47 -11.57
CA HIS A 239 8.33 20.53 -12.46
C HIS A 239 9.05 21.87 -12.22
N LYS A 240 9.39 22.20 -10.96
CA LYS A 240 10.09 23.46 -10.61
C LYS A 240 11.48 23.57 -11.24
N CYS A 241 12.23 22.47 -11.32
CA CYS A 241 13.60 22.45 -11.84
C CYS A 241 13.75 21.69 -13.15
N THR A 242 12.65 21.26 -13.75
CA THR A 242 12.59 20.46 -14.98
C THR A 242 13.54 19.25 -14.98
N GLY A 243 13.70 18.58 -13.84
CA GLY A 243 14.60 17.42 -13.73
C GLY A 243 16.06 17.73 -13.38
N THR A 244 16.47 19.00 -13.32
CA THR A 244 17.90 19.36 -13.13
C THR A 244 18.38 19.28 -11.69
N GLY A 245 17.45 19.23 -10.72
CA GLY A 245 17.78 19.33 -9.28
C GLY A 245 18.18 20.73 -8.82
N LYS A 246 18.26 21.71 -9.72
CA LYS A 246 18.69 23.08 -9.42
C LYS A 246 17.57 24.06 -9.69
N ASP A 247 17.44 25.07 -8.84
CA ASP A 247 16.50 26.15 -9.07
C ASP A 247 16.83 26.82 -10.42
N PRO A 248 15.85 27.02 -11.33
CA PRO A 248 16.09 27.73 -12.58
C PRO A 248 16.49 29.20 -12.36
N GLN A 249 16.14 29.79 -11.21
CA GLN A 249 16.55 31.13 -10.85
C GLN A 249 18.01 31.19 -10.40
N LEU A 250 18.74 32.20 -10.89
CA LEU A 250 20.10 32.50 -10.45
C LEU A 250 20.07 33.49 -9.28
N TYR A 251 20.79 33.16 -8.22
CA TYR A 251 20.85 33.94 -6.99
C TYR A 251 22.17 34.69 -6.86
N LYS A 252 22.15 35.86 -6.20
CA LYS A 252 23.35 36.65 -5.93
C LYS A 252 24.31 35.85 -5.04
N CYS A 253 25.57 35.71 -5.45
CA CYS A 253 26.57 35.03 -4.65
C CYS A 253 26.89 35.84 -3.39
N ASP A 254 26.60 35.26 -2.23
CA ASP A 254 26.90 35.79 -0.90
C ASP A 254 28.39 36.05 -0.69
N LYS A 255 29.26 35.11 -1.08
CA LYS A 255 30.72 35.19 -0.86
C LYS A 255 31.37 36.40 -1.53
N CYS A 256 30.87 36.82 -2.69
CA CYS A 256 31.41 37.98 -3.41
C CYS A 256 30.42 39.15 -3.53
N ALA A 257 29.30 39.08 -2.80
CA ALA A 257 28.19 40.02 -2.91
C ALA A 257 27.81 40.34 -4.38
N GLY A 258 27.78 39.33 -5.24
CA GLY A 258 27.39 39.48 -6.65
C GLY A 258 28.50 39.93 -7.61
N ASN A 259 29.71 40.24 -7.12
CA ASN A 259 30.76 40.86 -7.96
C ASN A 259 31.59 39.86 -8.76
N GLY A 260 31.44 38.55 -8.50
CA GLY A 260 32.26 37.51 -9.15
C GLY A 260 33.70 37.42 -8.63
N ALA A 261 34.19 38.46 -7.95
CA ALA A 261 35.49 38.48 -7.31
C ALA A 261 35.40 39.12 -5.91
N TYR A 262 36.39 38.85 -5.06
CA TYR A 262 36.51 39.48 -3.75
C TYR A 262 37.94 39.94 -3.52
N ILE A 263 38.10 41.03 -2.76
CA ILE A 263 39.41 41.53 -2.34
C ILE A 263 39.77 40.81 -1.04
N SER A 264 40.89 40.09 -1.04
CA SER A 264 41.41 39.44 0.15
C SER A 264 41.90 40.50 1.13
N LYS A 265 41.44 40.42 2.38
CA LYS A 265 41.85 41.33 3.45
C LYS A 265 43.31 41.13 3.88
N ILE A 266 43.93 40.02 3.48
CA ILE A 266 45.29 39.64 3.90
C ILE A 266 46.34 40.34 3.04
N ASP A 267 46.12 40.43 1.73
CA ASP A 267 47.12 40.87 0.75
C ASP A 267 46.59 41.94 -0.22
N GLY A 268 45.33 42.35 -0.09
CA GLY A 268 44.72 43.40 -0.91
C GLY A 268 44.48 43.00 -2.37
N LYS A 269 44.73 41.74 -2.75
CA LYS A 269 44.56 41.27 -4.13
C LYS A 269 43.13 40.82 -4.39
N THR A 270 42.71 40.99 -5.65
CA THR A 270 41.41 40.52 -6.14
C THR A 270 41.50 39.05 -6.55
N TYR A 271 40.68 38.22 -5.91
CA TYR A 271 40.57 36.79 -6.22
C TYR A 271 39.24 36.49 -6.87
N LYS A 272 39.26 35.64 -7.90
CA LYS A 272 38.06 35.07 -8.50
C LYS A 272 37.28 34.32 -7.41
N CYS A 273 35.99 34.59 -7.29
CA CYS A 273 35.15 33.92 -6.29
C CYS A 273 34.96 32.46 -6.68
N SER A 274 35.51 31.55 -5.87
CA SER A 274 35.43 30.10 -6.08
C SER A 274 34.03 29.50 -5.90
N LYS A 275 33.09 30.23 -5.30
CA LYS A 275 31.72 29.75 -5.06
C LYS A 275 30.81 29.94 -6.29
N CYS A 276 31.10 30.94 -7.12
CA CYS A 276 30.33 31.27 -8.32
C CYS A 276 31.18 31.25 -9.59
N ASP A 277 32.41 30.76 -9.51
CA ASP A 277 33.40 30.74 -10.58
C ASP A 277 33.49 32.04 -11.37
N GLY A 278 33.52 33.18 -10.67
CA GLY A 278 33.67 34.48 -11.31
C GLY A 278 32.39 35.15 -11.82
N THR A 279 31.24 34.45 -11.82
CA THR A 279 30.01 34.97 -12.44
C THR A 279 29.20 35.92 -11.55
N GLY A 280 29.46 35.93 -10.25
CA GLY A 280 28.68 36.68 -9.26
C GLY A 280 27.32 36.07 -8.94
N LYS A 281 26.92 34.99 -9.62
CA LYS A 281 25.63 34.32 -9.43
C LYS A 281 25.83 32.83 -9.13
N ILE A 282 24.98 32.26 -8.31
CA ILE A 282 24.97 30.83 -8.01
C ILE A 282 23.60 30.24 -8.35
N GLN A 283 23.62 29.00 -8.80
CA GLN A 283 22.43 28.20 -8.92
C GLN A 283 22.30 27.38 -7.63
N VAL A 284 21.17 27.51 -6.94
CA VAL A 284 20.95 26.81 -5.67
C VAL A 284 20.21 25.49 -5.91
N THR A 285 20.32 24.59 -4.95
CA THR A 285 19.56 23.34 -4.94
C THR A 285 18.07 23.62 -4.96
N CYS A 286 17.32 22.93 -5.84
CA CYS A 286 15.87 23.04 -5.88
C CYS A 286 15.28 22.57 -4.54
N ASP A 287 14.52 23.43 -3.88
CA ASP A 287 13.86 23.15 -2.60
C ASP A 287 12.72 22.11 -2.71
N HIS A 288 12.15 21.94 -3.90
CA HIS A 288 11.01 21.07 -4.14
C HIS A 288 11.42 19.59 -4.25
N CYS A 289 12.52 19.29 -4.95
CA CYS A 289 13.11 17.94 -5.05
C CYS A 289 14.39 17.76 -4.24
N LYS A 290 14.79 18.77 -3.45
CA LYS A 290 16.02 18.75 -2.63
C LYS A 290 17.29 18.38 -3.40
N GLY A 291 17.34 18.68 -4.71
CA GLY A 291 18.52 18.42 -5.54
C GLY A 291 18.46 17.17 -6.40
N THR A 292 17.50 16.28 -6.20
CA THR A 292 17.43 15.00 -6.96
C THR A 292 16.97 15.20 -8.39
N GLY A 293 16.23 16.29 -8.66
CA GLY A 293 15.54 16.50 -9.94
C GLY A 293 14.26 15.69 -10.11
N VAL A 294 13.97 14.75 -9.20
CA VAL A 294 12.85 13.81 -9.29
C VAL A 294 11.99 13.92 -8.03
N LEU A 295 10.67 13.85 -8.18
CA LEU A 295 9.71 13.74 -7.09
C LEU A 295 9.24 12.29 -7.03
N GLU A 296 9.14 11.75 -5.81
CA GLU A 296 8.73 10.38 -5.55
C GLU A 296 7.46 10.39 -4.71
N TYR A 297 6.48 9.57 -5.11
CA TYR A 297 5.20 9.43 -4.43
C TYR A 297 4.79 7.95 -4.35
N PRO A 298 4.26 7.50 -3.21
CA PRO A 298 4.20 8.24 -1.94
C PRO A 298 5.59 8.41 -1.30
N LYS A 299 5.71 9.30 -0.32
CA LYS A 299 6.94 9.46 0.48
C LYS A 299 6.83 8.61 1.74
N SER A 300 6.99 7.31 1.59
CA SER A 300 7.06 6.42 2.75
C SER A 300 8.32 6.68 3.56
N THR A 301 8.30 6.27 4.83
CA THR A 301 9.48 6.24 5.70
C THR A 301 9.92 4.79 5.91
N LEU A 302 11.20 4.59 6.22
CA LEU A 302 11.65 3.28 6.70
C LEU A 302 10.87 2.88 7.97
N PRO A 303 10.63 1.58 8.20
CA PRO A 303 10.05 1.14 9.46
C PRO A 303 10.93 1.55 10.64
N PRO A 304 10.40 1.52 11.88
CA PRO A 304 11.21 1.67 13.07
C PRO A 304 12.34 0.64 13.11
N VAL A 305 13.52 1.06 13.56
CA VAL A 305 14.66 0.15 13.74
C VAL A 305 14.46 -0.64 15.03
N ASP A 306 14.48 -1.96 14.94
CA ASP A 306 14.40 -2.86 16.08
C ASP A 306 15.76 -2.99 16.79
N GLN A 307 16.80 -3.30 16.01
CA GLN A 307 18.17 -3.41 16.51
C GLN A 307 19.15 -2.72 15.57
N SER A 308 20.22 -2.19 16.14
CA SER A 308 21.32 -1.61 15.38
C SER A 308 22.65 -2.10 15.92
N ILE A 309 23.42 -2.76 15.05
CA ILE A 309 24.72 -3.32 15.38
C ILE A 309 25.78 -2.56 14.58
N THR A 310 26.74 -1.94 15.27
CA THR A 310 27.87 -1.26 14.63
C THR A 310 29.07 -2.18 14.58
N TRP A 311 29.43 -2.56 13.37
CA TRP A 311 30.63 -3.30 13.01
C TRP A 311 31.78 -2.32 12.78
N ASN A 312 32.85 -2.47 13.55
CA ASN A 312 34.09 -1.75 13.33
C ASN A 312 35.07 -2.67 12.62
N GLY A 313 36.06 -2.11 11.93
CA GLY A 313 36.96 -2.94 11.16
C GLY A 313 38.12 -2.19 10.52
N TRP A 314 38.86 -2.91 9.69
CA TRP A 314 39.88 -2.32 8.83
C TRP A 314 40.12 -3.19 7.61
N LYS A 315 40.75 -2.61 6.58
CA LYS A 315 41.27 -3.38 5.44
C LYS A 315 42.51 -4.15 5.86
N VAL A 316 42.48 -5.47 5.66
CA VAL A 316 43.59 -6.38 5.98
C VAL A 316 44.13 -6.99 4.69
N THR A 317 45.45 -6.93 4.52
CA THR A 317 46.15 -7.71 3.49
C THR A 317 46.52 -9.06 4.07
N VAL A 318 45.95 -10.14 3.54
CA VAL A 318 46.21 -11.50 3.98
C VAL A 318 47.11 -12.18 2.96
N SER A 319 48.26 -12.69 3.40
CA SER A 319 49.24 -13.40 2.56
C SER A 319 49.58 -14.76 3.17
N THR A 320 49.85 -15.76 2.34
CA THR A 320 50.34 -17.07 2.83
C THR A 320 51.58 -17.54 2.09
N ILE A 321 52.32 -18.44 2.73
CA ILE A 321 53.46 -19.15 2.17
C ILE A 321 53.15 -20.66 2.29
N PRO A 322 52.95 -21.40 1.18
CA PRO A 322 52.81 -20.94 -0.19
C PRO A 322 51.56 -20.06 -0.39
N LYS A 323 51.53 -19.32 -1.51
CA LYS A 323 50.34 -18.56 -1.94
C LYS A 323 49.22 -19.49 -2.38
N GLY A 324 47.98 -19.00 -2.39
CA GLY A 324 46.83 -19.73 -2.91
C GLY A 324 45.90 -20.31 -1.85
N ALA A 325 46.04 -19.93 -0.58
CA ALA A 325 45.08 -20.29 0.47
C ALA A 325 43.72 -19.64 0.24
N SER A 326 42.65 -20.37 0.54
CA SER A 326 41.30 -19.82 0.59
C SER A 326 41.08 -19.08 1.90
N ILE A 327 40.25 -18.04 1.85
CA ILE A 327 39.96 -17.20 3.01
C ILE A 327 38.47 -17.12 3.19
N LYS A 328 38.00 -17.19 4.44
CA LYS A 328 36.63 -16.85 4.82
C LYS A 328 36.65 -15.73 5.86
N ILE A 329 35.77 -14.76 5.68
CA ILE A 329 35.55 -13.64 6.59
C ILE A 329 34.06 -13.50 6.88
N VAL A 330 33.71 -12.91 8.02
CA VAL A 330 32.30 -12.64 8.31
C VAL A 330 31.81 -11.47 7.48
N ASP A 331 30.73 -11.71 6.76
CA ASP A 331 29.94 -10.66 6.13
C ASP A 331 29.13 -9.93 7.21
N PRO A 332 29.34 -8.62 7.42
CA PRO A 332 28.65 -7.87 8.46
C PRO A 332 27.15 -7.65 8.15
N GLU A 333 26.68 -7.92 6.92
CA GLU A 333 25.27 -7.82 6.56
C GLU A 333 24.48 -9.06 6.99
N THR A 334 25.06 -10.24 6.78
CA THR A 334 24.42 -11.54 7.09
C THR A 334 24.88 -12.15 8.42
N GLY A 335 26.03 -11.72 8.94
CA GLY A 335 26.68 -12.32 10.11
C GLY A 335 27.27 -13.70 9.86
N VAL A 336 27.37 -14.15 8.60
CA VAL A 336 27.86 -15.48 8.21
C VAL A 336 29.24 -15.39 7.57
N TYR A 337 30.07 -16.44 7.70
CA TYR A 337 31.34 -16.54 7.01
C TYR A 337 31.14 -16.74 5.50
N THR A 338 31.67 -15.82 4.70
CA THR A 338 31.67 -15.90 3.23
C THR A 338 33.11 -16.06 2.73
N ALA A 339 33.28 -16.78 1.63
CA ALA A 339 34.59 -16.94 1.00
C ALA A 339 35.01 -15.62 0.34
N ALA A 340 36.27 -15.24 0.53
CA ALA A 340 36.85 -14.12 -0.20
C ALA A 340 36.86 -14.44 -1.71
N PRO A 341 36.67 -13.44 -2.58
CA PRO A 341 36.56 -13.65 -4.03
C PRO A 341 37.86 -14.18 -4.68
N TYR A 342 38.99 -14.06 -3.99
CA TYR A 342 40.30 -14.48 -4.48
C TYR A 342 41.11 -15.16 -3.37
N ASN A 343 41.96 -16.11 -3.77
CA ASN A 343 42.94 -16.73 -2.89
C ASN A 343 44.11 -15.79 -2.60
N THR A 344 44.91 -16.10 -1.58
CA THR A 344 46.02 -15.26 -1.12
C THR A 344 47.11 -15.03 -2.18
N PRO A 345 47.74 -13.82 -2.21
CA PRO A 345 47.48 -12.67 -1.35
C PRO A 345 46.22 -11.90 -1.75
N VAL A 346 45.44 -11.44 -0.77
CA VAL A 346 44.20 -10.67 -1.00
C VAL A 346 44.06 -9.53 0.00
N ILE A 347 43.42 -8.44 -0.42
CA ILE A 347 43.00 -7.35 0.48
C ILE A 347 41.52 -7.53 0.74
N THR A 348 41.16 -7.70 2.01
CA THR A 348 39.78 -7.97 2.41
C THR A 348 39.39 -7.12 3.63
N PRO A 349 38.14 -6.64 3.73
CA PRO A 349 37.68 -5.98 4.95
C PRO A 349 37.53 -7.01 6.06
N TRP A 350 38.00 -6.69 7.26
CA TRP A 350 37.75 -7.47 8.46
C TRP A 350 36.90 -6.63 9.42
N TYR A 351 35.82 -7.22 9.93
CA TYR A 351 34.86 -6.56 10.82
C TYR A 351 34.72 -7.31 12.15
N TYR A 352 34.40 -6.56 13.21
CA TYR A 352 34.12 -7.05 14.56
C TYR A 352 33.08 -6.16 15.25
N THR A 353 32.40 -6.69 16.28
CA THR A 353 31.41 -5.93 17.07
C THR A 353 31.83 -5.95 18.54
N GLY A 354 32.12 -4.78 19.13
CA GLY A 354 32.47 -4.68 20.56
C GLY A 354 33.49 -5.75 21.02
N THR A 355 32.99 -6.78 21.72
CA THR A 355 33.74 -7.93 22.25
C THR A 355 33.84 -9.15 21.32
N ASP A 356 32.96 -9.29 20.32
CA ASP A 356 32.99 -10.40 19.36
C ASP A 356 33.99 -10.13 18.24
N LYS A 357 35.23 -10.59 18.48
CA LYS A 357 36.34 -10.52 17.53
C LYS A 357 36.32 -11.78 16.67
N ARG A 358 35.53 -11.77 15.60
CA ARG A 358 35.41 -12.91 14.68
C ARG A 358 36.68 -13.09 13.84
N PRO A 359 37.43 -14.19 13.94
CA PRO A 359 38.72 -14.34 13.25
C PRO A 359 38.58 -14.47 11.73
N ILE A 360 39.64 -14.15 11.00
CA ILE A 360 39.82 -14.53 9.59
C ILE A 360 40.14 -16.02 9.55
N ILE A 361 39.38 -16.80 8.79
CA ILE A 361 39.65 -18.23 8.59
C ILE A 361 40.47 -18.39 7.31
N ILE A 362 41.64 -19.01 7.41
CA ILE A 362 42.55 -19.25 6.29
C ILE A 362 42.74 -20.76 6.14
N GLU A 363 42.42 -21.30 4.97
CA GLU A 363 42.47 -22.73 4.70
C GLU A 363 43.47 -23.01 3.55
N TYR A 364 44.39 -23.96 3.76
CA TYR A 364 45.36 -24.38 2.74
C TYR A 364 45.70 -25.86 2.91
N ASN A 365 45.55 -26.65 1.83
CA ASN A 365 45.85 -28.10 1.81
C ASN A 365 45.29 -28.90 3.00
N GLY A 366 44.04 -28.62 3.40
CA GLY A 366 43.36 -29.31 4.50
C GLY A 366 43.72 -28.80 5.91
N GLN A 367 44.55 -27.76 6.00
CA GLN A 367 44.90 -27.10 7.26
C GLN A 367 44.12 -25.79 7.40
N THR A 368 43.77 -25.44 8.64
CA THR A 368 42.98 -24.25 8.95
C THR A 368 43.69 -23.40 10.00
N ALA A 369 43.75 -22.09 9.78
CA ALA A 369 44.23 -21.11 10.74
C ALA A 369 43.16 -20.04 10.99
N LYS A 370 42.85 -19.76 12.26
CA LYS A 370 41.91 -18.71 12.68
C LYS A 370 42.71 -17.52 13.22
N ILE A 371 42.72 -16.40 12.50
CA ILE A 371 43.63 -15.29 12.77
C ILE A 371 42.88 -14.00 13.07
N LEU A 372 43.23 -13.34 14.16
CA LEU A 372 42.87 -11.96 14.39
C LEU A 372 43.93 -11.04 13.78
N PRO A 373 43.55 -9.95 13.09
CA PRO A 373 44.49 -9.04 12.47
C PRO A 373 45.08 -8.06 13.48
N TYR A 374 45.67 -8.58 14.55
CA TYR A 374 46.44 -7.86 15.55
C TYR A 374 47.87 -8.37 15.54
N HIS A 375 48.85 -7.51 15.80
CA HIS A 375 50.24 -7.89 15.94
C HIS A 375 50.82 -7.12 17.12
N GLU A 376 51.41 -7.83 18.08
CA GLU A 376 51.94 -7.25 19.32
C GLU A 376 50.90 -6.40 20.08
N GLY A 377 49.63 -6.84 20.05
CA GLY A 377 48.52 -6.16 20.73
C GLY A 377 47.90 -4.97 19.98
N ALA A 378 48.43 -4.58 18.82
CA ALA A 378 47.91 -3.48 18.01
C ALA A 378 47.22 -3.96 16.72
N PRO A 379 46.19 -3.25 16.20
CA PRO A 379 45.61 -3.52 14.89
C PRO A 379 46.66 -3.56 13.78
N SER A 380 46.65 -4.62 12.98
CA SER A 380 47.56 -4.84 11.87
C SER A 380 46.80 -4.84 10.54
N ALA A 381 47.23 -4.01 9.60
CA ALA A 381 46.77 -4.04 8.21
C ALA A 381 47.30 -5.25 7.42
N ARG A 382 48.11 -6.12 8.04
CA ARG A 382 48.73 -7.29 7.39
C ARG A 382 48.64 -8.55 8.27
N VAL A 383 48.18 -9.63 7.67
CA VAL A 383 48.22 -11.00 8.22
C VAL A 383 49.06 -11.87 7.30
N VAL A 384 50.00 -12.62 7.87
CA VAL A 384 50.89 -13.53 7.14
C VAL A 384 50.96 -14.87 7.86
N VAL A 385 50.58 -15.94 7.16
CA VAL A 385 50.60 -17.33 7.69
C VAL A 385 51.41 -18.23 6.78
N ASP A 386 52.37 -18.95 7.37
CA ASP A 386 53.20 -19.93 6.69
C ASP A 386 52.70 -21.35 6.98
N PHE A 387 52.38 -22.09 5.92
CA PHE A 387 51.91 -23.47 5.93
C PHE A 387 53.00 -24.46 5.50
N SER A 388 54.23 -24.00 5.24
CA SER A 388 55.31 -24.81 4.65
C SER A 388 55.80 -25.96 5.55
N SER A 389 55.64 -25.83 6.86
CA SER A 389 56.06 -26.81 7.86
C SER A 389 55.00 -27.86 8.19
N GLY A 390 53.82 -27.78 7.57
CA GLY A 390 52.68 -28.66 7.88
C GLY A 390 51.94 -28.32 9.18
N THR A 391 52.34 -27.28 9.92
CA THR A 391 51.53 -26.66 10.97
C THR A 391 51.51 -25.15 10.71
N PRO A 392 50.35 -24.48 10.70
CA PRO A 392 50.30 -23.06 10.36
C PRO A 392 51.11 -22.20 11.35
N VAL A 393 52.10 -21.47 10.85
CA VAL A 393 52.91 -20.52 11.63
C VAL A 393 52.51 -19.10 11.28
N VAL A 394 52.01 -18.36 12.26
CA VAL A 394 51.58 -16.97 12.08
C VAL A 394 52.76 -16.04 12.28
N THR A 395 53.24 -15.44 11.19
CA THR A 395 54.36 -14.48 11.22
C THR A 395 53.90 -13.05 11.43
N ARG A 396 52.64 -12.74 11.04
CA ARG A 396 51.92 -11.51 11.40
C ARG A 396 50.44 -11.80 11.58
N GLY A 397 49.86 -11.27 12.65
CA GLY A 397 48.53 -11.67 13.12
C GLY A 397 48.61 -12.32 14.50
N GLU A 398 47.46 -12.55 15.10
CA GLU A 398 47.30 -13.25 16.37
C GLU A 398 46.51 -14.53 16.10
N LEU A 399 47.12 -15.68 16.42
CA LEU A 399 46.48 -16.98 16.27
C LEU A 399 45.43 -17.15 17.37
N VAL A 400 44.19 -17.46 16.98
CA VAL A 400 43.14 -17.83 17.93
C VAL A 400 43.21 -19.33 18.14
N ALA A 401 43.54 -19.75 19.36
CA ALA A 401 43.49 -21.15 19.77
C ALA A 401 42.04 -21.67 19.68
N GLU A 402 41.89 -22.95 19.33
CA GLU A 402 40.57 -23.61 19.29
C GLU A 402 39.97 -23.83 20.67
#